data_AF-A0A377YX84-F1
#
_entry.id   AF-A0A377YX84-F1
#
_cell.length_a   1.000
_cell.length_b   1.000
_cell.length_c   1.000
_cell.angle_alpha   90.00
_cell.angle_beta   90.00
_cell.angle_gamma   90.00
#
_symmetry.space_group_name_H-M   'P 1'
#
loop_
_entity.id
_entity.type
_entity.pdbx_description
1 polymer ?
#
loop_
_entity_poly.entity_id
_entity_poly.type
_entity_poly.pdbx_seq_one_letter_code
_entity_poly.pdbx_strand_id
1 'polypeptide(L)' 'MESKRLDNAALAAGISPSYINAHGKPQSIAAVTKQRLLDAMHRSTAATKVAVNPLPNVKNFHSRQKNVAAGGRTR' A
#
# COMPACT_ATOMS: atom_id res chain seq x y z
N MET A 1 1.58 -10.34 20.10
CA MET A 1 2.09 -9.14 19.39
C MET A 1 2.22 -9.35 17.89
N GLU A 2 2.47 -10.57 17.42
CA GLU A 2 2.62 -10.89 15.98
C GLU A 2 1.39 -10.56 15.12
N SER A 3 0.16 -10.78 15.62
CA SER A 3 -1.06 -10.45 14.87
C SER A 3 -1.15 -8.97 14.51
N LYS A 4 -0.77 -8.06 15.42
CA LYS A 4 -0.79 -6.61 15.17
C LYS A 4 0.24 -6.20 14.10
N ARG A 5 1.41 -6.84 14.09
CA ARG A 5 2.46 -6.57 13.08
C ARG A 5 1.99 -7.01 11.70
N LEU A 6 1.42 -8.21 11.61
CA LEU A 6 0.86 -8.75 10.38
C LEU A 6 -0.30 -7.87 9.87
N ASP A 7 -1.21 -7.46 10.75
CA ASP A 7 -2.34 -6.58 10.38
C ASP A 7 -1.86 -5.22 9.87
N ASN A 8 -0.87 -4.61 10.53
CA ASN A 8 -0.29 -3.34 10.09
C ASN A 8 0.44 -3.46 8.75
N ALA A 9 1.19 -4.54 8.55
CA ALA A 9 1.88 -4.81 7.29
C ALA A 9 0.89 -5.02 6.15
N ALA A 10 -0.19 -5.80 6.39
CA ALA A 10 -1.26 -6.01 5.44
C ALA A 10 -1.93 -4.69 5.04
N LEU A 11 -2.25 -3.85 6.03
CA LEU A 11 -2.85 -2.54 5.79
C LEU A 11 -1.93 -1.60 5.01
N ALA A 12 -0.63 -1.56 5.34
CA ALA A 12 0.36 -0.76 4.61
C ALA A 12 0.54 -1.23 3.17
N ALA A 13 0.35 -2.51 2.89
CA ALA A 13 0.36 -3.10 1.56
C ALA A 13 -0.98 -2.91 0.79
N GLY A 14 -1.98 -2.25 1.39
CA GLY A 14 -3.29 -2.04 0.77
C GLY A 14 -4.23 -3.24 0.86
N ILE A 15 -3.93 -4.23 1.71
CA ILE A 15 -4.80 -5.38 1.96
C ILE A 15 -5.82 -4.99 3.04
N SER A 16 -7.10 -4.91 2.65
CA SER A 16 -8.19 -4.61 3.59
C SER A 16 -8.35 -5.72 4.66
N PRO A 17 -8.66 -5.39 5.93
CA PRO A 17 -8.90 -6.39 6.97
C PRO A 17 -10.23 -7.15 6.80
N SER A 18 -11.19 -6.57 6.06
CA SER A 18 -12.52 -7.14 5.82
C SER A 18 -13.11 -6.66 4.49
N TYR A 19 -14.20 -7.31 4.07
CA TYR A 19 -14.96 -6.97 2.87
C TYR A 19 -16.45 -7.23 3.09
N ILE A 20 -17.29 -6.71 2.20
CA ILE A 20 -18.71 -7.06 2.13
C ILE A 20 -18.84 -8.26 1.20
N ASN A 21 -19.33 -9.38 1.71
CA ASN A 21 -19.49 -10.59 0.90
C ASN A 21 -20.71 -10.48 -0.04
N ALA A 22 -20.88 -11.48 -0.91
CA ALA A 22 -21.98 -11.52 -1.88
C ALA A 22 -23.38 -11.52 -1.24
N HIS A 23 -23.48 -11.83 0.05
CA HIS A 23 -24.72 -11.76 0.82
C HIS A 23 -24.92 -10.42 1.52
N GLY A 24 -24.07 -9.42 1.26
CA GLY A 24 -24.14 -8.08 1.86
C GLY A 24 -23.61 -8.02 3.30
N LYS A 25 -22.96 -9.07 3.80
CA LYS A 25 -22.49 -9.13 5.20
C LYS A 25 -21.00 -8.78 5.30
N PRO A 26 -20.59 -8.04 6.36
CA PRO A 26 -19.18 -7.86 6.67
C PRO A 26 -18.51 -9.21 6.95
N GLN A 27 -17.37 -9.47 6.32
CA GLN A 27 -16.59 -10.68 6.49
C GLN A 27 -15.10 -10.35 6.64
N SER A 28 -14.48 -10.84 7.71
CA SER A 28 -13.06 -10.63 7.99
C SER A 28 -12.17 -11.53 7.14
N ILE A 29 -10.99 -11.02 6.79
CA ILE A 29 -9.95 -11.81 6.13
C ILE A 29 -9.10 -12.53 7.19
N ALA A 30 -8.92 -13.84 7.02
CA ALA A 30 -8.13 -14.66 7.93
C ALA A 30 -6.64 -14.27 7.92
N ALA A 31 -5.95 -14.42 9.05
CA ALA A 31 -4.54 -14.09 9.18
C ALA A 31 -3.64 -14.85 8.17
N VAL A 32 -3.94 -16.11 7.90
CA VAL A 32 -3.22 -16.93 6.90
C VAL A 32 -3.35 -16.34 5.50
N THR A 33 -4.53 -15.83 5.14
CA THR A 33 -4.75 -15.20 3.84
C THR A 33 -3.97 -13.89 3.73
N LYS A 34 -4.00 -13.06 4.77
CA LYS A 34 -3.21 -11.82 4.84
C LYS A 34 -1.71 -12.11 4.65
N GLN A 35 -1.19 -13.13 5.36
CA GLN A 35 0.21 -13.55 5.24
C GLN A 35 0.56 -13.98 3.82
N ARG A 36 -0.24 -14.85 3.20
CA ARG A 36 0.01 -15.34 1.83
C ARG A 36 -0.01 -14.23 0.79
N LEU A 37 -0.93 -13.27 0.92
CA LEU A 37 -0.99 -12.11 0.03
C LEU A 37 0.22 -11.20 0.21
N LEU A 38 0.63 -10.94 1.44
CA LEU A 38 1.86 -10.20 1.74
C LEU A 38 3.07 -10.89 1.12
N ASP A 39 3.23 -12.19 1.34
CA ASP A 39 4.34 -12.95 0.78
C ASP A 39 4.34 -12.90 -0.76
N ALA A 40 3.16 -12.98 -1.39
CA ALA A 40 3.01 -12.89 -2.84
C ALA A 40 3.43 -11.51 -3.41
N MET A 41 3.11 -10.41 -2.72
CA MET A 41 3.51 -9.06 -3.15
C MET A 41 5.03 -8.86 -3.09
N HIS A 42 5.69 -9.39 -2.05
CA HIS A 42 7.13 -9.23 -1.86
C HIS A 42 7.97 -10.23 -2.66
N ARG A 43 7.37 -11.34 -3.14
CA ARG A 43 8.08 -12.37 -3.93
C ARG A 43 8.67 -11.83 -5.24
N SER A 44 8.06 -10.79 -5.81
CA SER A 44 8.49 -10.19 -7.08
C SER A 44 9.39 -8.95 -6.90
N THR A 45 9.59 -8.49 -5.67
CA THR A 45 10.40 -7.30 -5.39
C THR A 45 11.44 -7.67 -4.33
N ALA A 46 12.61 -8.15 -4.78
CA ALA A 46 13.81 -8.01 -3.96
C ALA A 46 13.86 -6.54 -3.53
N ALA A 47 13.80 -6.30 -2.21
CA ALA A 47 13.62 -4.99 -1.61
C ALA A 47 14.71 -4.04 -2.11
N THR A 48 14.42 -3.35 -3.20
CA THR A 48 15.29 -2.32 -3.73
C THR A 48 15.12 -1.20 -2.73
N LYS A 49 16.11 -1.07 -1.83
CA LYS A 49 16.19 -0.02 -0.84
C LYS A 49 15.97 1.30 -1.58
N VAL A 50 14.77 1.85 -1.45
CA VAL A 50 14.37 3.05 -2.18
C VAL A 50 15.26 4.16 -1.66
N ALA A 51 16.21 4.61 -2.47
CA ALA A 51 16.92 5.86 -2.24
C ALA A 51 15.84 6.95 -2.09
N VAL A 52 16.00 7.84 -1.10
CA VAL A 52 15.03 8.92 -0.90
C VAL A 52 15.01 9.77 -2.16
N ASN A 53 13.98 9.55 -2.98
CA ASN A 53 13.82 10.25 -4.24
C ASN A 53 13.08 11.56 -3.90
N PRO A 54 13.64 12.75 -4.21
CA PRO A 54 13.00 14.03 -3.88
C PRO A 54 11.64 14.19 -4.56
N LEU A 55 11.40 13.42 -5.62
CA LEU A 55 10.14 13.38 -6.37
C LEU A 55 9.58 11.96 -6.42
N PRO A 56 8.23 11.81 -6.46
CA PRO A 56 7.62 10.52 -6.74
C PRO A 56 7.95 10.07 -8.16
N ASN A 57 8.06 8.76 -8.38
CA ASN A 57 8.34 8.20 -9.71
C ASN A 57 7.28 8.61 -10.76
N VAL A 58 6.02 8.75 -10.34
CA VAL A 58 4.89 9.19 -11.19
C VAL A 58 3.95 10.07 -10.36
N LYS A 59 3.43 11.15 -10.96
CA LYS A 59 2.38 12.00 -10.38
C LYS A 59 1.32 12.32 -11.44
N ASN A 60 0.09 11.88 -11.20
CA ASN A 60 -1.04 12.05 -12.12
C ASN A 60 -1.87 13.27 -11.73
N PHE A 61 -2.29 14.07 -12.72
CA PHE A 61 -3.13 15.25 -12.55
C PHE A 61 -4.31 15.20 -13.50
N HIS A 62 -5.47 15.68 -13.04
CA HIS A 62 -6.62 15.94 -13.91
C HIS A 62 -6.51 17.37 -14.47
N SER A 63 -7.06 17.61 -15.67
CA SER A 63 -6.86 18.86 -16.43
C SER A 63 -7.23 20.17 -15.70
N ARG A 64 -8.08 20.10 -14.67
CA ARG A 64 -8.50 21.26 -13.86
C ARG A 64 -7.86 21.33 -12.47
N GLN A 65 -6.88 20.48 -12.18
CA GLN A 65 -6.18 20.49 -10.90
C GLN A 65 -4.93 21.39 -11.01
N LYS A 66 -4.88 22.47 -10.22
CA LYS A 66 -3.73 23.38 -10.23
C LYS A 66 -2.50 22.68 -9.66
N ASN A 67 -1.38 22.78 -10.37
CA ASN A 67 -0.10 22.14 -10.06
C ASN A 67 0.33 22.43 -8.60
N VAL A 68 0.49 21.39 -7.79
CA VAL A 68 1.09 21.49 -6.45
C VAL A 68 2.60 21.37 -6.63
N ALA A 69 3.32 22.43 -6.24
CA ALA A 69 4.78 22.56 -6.37
C ALA A 69 5.50 21.27 -5.98
N ALA A 70 6.16 20.66 -6.98
CA ALA A 70 7.12 19.61 -6.76
C ALA A 70 8.35 20.28 -6.12
N GLY A 71 8.51 20.13 -4.80
CA GLY A 71 9.57 20.77 -4.04
C GLY A 71 10.95 20.33 -4.50
N GLY A 72 11.61 21.19 -5.28
CA GLY A 72 13.03 21.12 -5.59
C GLY A 72 13.61 22.53 -5.51
N ARG A 73 13.93 23.01 -4.30
CA ARG A 73 14.82 24.16 -4.12
C ARG A 73 16.24 23.64 -4.00
N THR A 74 16.95 23.55 -5.12
CA THR A 74 18.41 23.54 -5.13
C THR A 74 18.89 24.98 -4.98
N ARG A 75 19.68 25.24 -3.94
CA ARG A 75 20.62 26.37 -3.91
C ARG A 75 21.95 25.86 -4.44
#